data_AF-A0A8H5CSD1-F1
#
_entry.id   AF-A0A8H5CSD1-F1
#
_cell.length_a   1.000
_cell.length_b   1.000
_cell.length_c   1.000
_cell.angle_alpha   90.00
_cell.angle_beta   90.00
_cell.angle_gamma   90.00
#
_symmetry.space_group_name_H-M   'P 1'
#
loop_
_entity.id
_entity.type
_entity.pdbx_description
1 polymer ?
#
loop_
_entity_poly.entity_id
_entity_poly.type
_entity_poly.pdbx_seq_one_letter_code
_entity_poly.pdbx_strand_id
1 'polypeptide(L)'
;MADPNAEPTLEAVTKMLQEAFHPFTMTWEEVNWFTIYKVGQRIASQFDVDRKIFLAGDASHIHSPKAGLGMNTSMMDTHNLAVKLALVLNKVAKPDILATYNLERKRVADQLLAMDAKLIDLFAKHSEAVKNSSKDAQSAAAATNNELFKFQRSQAAYQTGLSITYDESFLVRSPGPNDGPSETVREMGGHGLIPGRRLLPVTVTRYLDGCAMRLLEATQPFDGHFTIFLCLGDLFSPGKMERIQQLKTQIMRPDGLWKRLLDQRYANLSGQLLDSESLFPRSSQHPVFRFVVITSTRNDSMELARHYENIFRPKNSTDPLLFGPEMLFCDNIPAIFYGVDPANMPLEPRILKKPLHEKWDVSEEEGAVVVLRPDGHVGAFVRNLLDRDRYSGSGWSSVEEYFSRFLVLDD
;
A
#
# COMPACT_ATOMS: atom_id res chain seq x y z
N MET A 1 40.39 5.51 -36.78
CA MET A 1 39.00 5.32 -36.32
C MET A 1 39.05 4.46 -35.07
N ALA A 2 38.50 4.91 -33.96
CA ALA A 2 38.44 4.10 -32.74
C ALA A 2 37.56 2.86 -32.99
N ASP A 3 37.97 1.71 -32.49
CA ASP A 3 37.19 0.47 -32.57
C ASP A 3 35.85 0.64 -31.82
N PRO A 4 34.69 0.56 -32.48
CA PRO A 4 33.39 0.66 -31.82
C PRO A 4 33.11 -0.47 -30.81
N ASN A 5 33.95 -1.51 -30.79
CA ASN A 5 33.89 -2.61 -29.82
C ASN A 5 34.92 -2.51 -28.68
N ALA A 6 35.82 -1.52 -28.68
CA ALA A 6 36.76 -1.34 -27.58
C ALA A 6 35.99 -0.96 -26.31
N GLU A 7 36.25 -1.64 -25.19
CA GLU A 7 35.64 -1.30 -23.92
C GLU A 7 36.07 0.11 -23.48
N PRO A 8 35.11 1.00 -23.14
CA PRO A 8 35.43 2.32 -22.61
C PRO A 8 36.38 2.25 -21.41
N THR A 9 37.50 2.96 -21.47
CA THR A 9 38.42 3.05 -20.33
C THR A 9 37.98 4.14 -19.36
N LEU A 10 38.46 4.07 -18.11
CA LEU A 10 38.20 5.09 -17.10
C LEU A 10 38.67 6.47 -17.59
N GLU A 11 39.82 6.55 -18.24
CA GLU A 11 40.38 7.78 -18.79
C GLU A 11 39.46 8.41 -19.86
N ALA A 12 38.86 7.57 -20.71
CA ALA A 12 37.92 8.04 -21.73
C ALA A 12 36.64 8.62 -21.12
N VAL A 13 36.09 7.97 -20.09
CA VAL A 13 34.93 8.46 -19.35
C VAL A 13 35.25 9.74 -18.57
N THR A 14 36.41 9.78 -17.91
CA THR A 14 36.95 10.96 -17.23
C THR A 14 37.04 12.15 -18.17
N LYS A 15 37.62 11.97 -19.35
CA LYS A 15 37.75 13.03 -20.35
C LYS A 15 36.39 13.52 -20.82
N MET A 16 35.47 12.61 -21.12
CA MET A 16 34.09 12.95 -21.52
C MET A 16 33.37 13.77 -20.45
N LEU A 17 33.52 13.42 -19.17
CA LEU A 17 32.93 14.18 -18.06
C LEU A 17 33.54 15.58 -17.93
N GLN A 18 34.87 15.71 -18.03
CA GLN A 18 35.54 17.02 -17.99
C GLN A 18 35.07 17.94 -19.13
N GLU A 19 34.88 17.39 -20.33
CA GLU A 19 34.34 18.12 -21.48
C GLU A 19 32.88 18.56 -21.22
N ALA A 20 32.05 17.67 -20.68
CA ALA A 20 30.64 17.96 -20.41
C ALA A 20 30.42 19.02 -19.31
N PHE A 21 31.32 19.12 -18.34
CA PHE A 21 31.21 20.07 -17.22
C PHE A 21 31.87 21.43 -17.48
N HIS A 22 32.56 21.64 -18.61
CA HIS A 22 33.18 22.92 -18.95
C HIS A 22 32.14 24.08 -18.88
N PRO A 23 32.48 25.24 -18.28
CA PRO A 23 33.81 25.69 -17.84
C PRO A 23 34.23 25.26 -16.43
N PHE A 24 33.43 24.46 -15.73
CA PHE A 24 33.81 23.92 -14.43
C PHE A 24 34.91 22.86 -14.59
N THR A 25 35.85 22.84 -13.66
CA THR A 25 36.92 21.84 -13.61
C THR A 25 36.55 20.72 -12.64
N MET A 26 36.92 19.48 -12.98
CA MET A 26 36.66 18.31 -12.15
C MET A 26 37.86 17.37 -12.16
N THR A 27 38.29 16.97 -10.97
CA THR A 27 39.38 16.02 -10.71
C THR A 27 38.94 15.04 -9.64
N TRP A 28 39.48 13.82 -9.67
CA TRP A 28 39.17 12.76 -8.70
C TRP A 28 40.46 12.38 -7.97
N GLU A 29 40.40 12.27 -6.65
CA GLU A 29 41.50 11.73 -5.86
C GLU A 29 41.53 10.19 -5.94
N GLU A 30 40.34 9.57 -5.94
CA GLU A 30 40.16 8.13 -6.00
C GLU A 30 38.89 7.78 -6.78
N VAL A 31 38.93 6.64 -7.51
CA VAL A 31 37.75 6.04 -8.17
C VAL A 31 37.49 4.68 -7.54
N ASN A 32 36.54 4.63 -6.61
CA ASN A 32 36.20 3.40 -5.89
C ASN A 32 35.61 2.31 -6.81
N TRP A 33 34.83 2.72 -7.81
CA TRP A 33 34.20 1.81 -8.78
C TRP A 33 33.71 2.55 -10.03
N PHE A 34 33.81 1.92 -11.19
CA PHE A 34 33.14 2.35 -12.42
C PHE A 34 32.68 1.14 -13.23
N THR A 35 31.68 1.32 -14.08
CA THR A 35 31.20 0.29 -15.00
C THR A 35 30.67 0.90 -16.29
N ILE A 36 30.49 0.04 -17.29
CA ILE A 36 29.84 0.38 -18.55
C ILE A 36 28.50 -0.34 -18.59
N TYR A 37 27.43 0.42 -18.43
CA TYR A 37 26.09 -0.11 -18.55
C TYR A 37 25.59 -0.02 -20.00
N LYS A 38 25.45 -1.15 -20.68
CA LYS A 38 24.83 -1.20 -22.01
C LYS A 38 23.32 -1.10 -21.84
N VAL A 39 22.73 -0.03 -22.37
CA VAL A 39 21.29 0.20 -22.31
C VAL A 39 20.56 -0.91 -23.07
N GLY A 40 19.77 -1.71 -22.34
CA GLY A 40 18.88 -2.71 -22.89
C GLY A 40 17.57 -2.72 -22.11
N GLN A 41 16.47 -2.90 -22.83
CA GLN A 41 15.14 -3.09 -22.25
C GLN A 41 14.65 -4.47 -22.65
N ARG A 42 14.40 -5.34 -21.68
CA ARG A 42 13.85 -6.68 -21.92
C ARG A 42 12.91 -7.05 -20.80
N ILE A 43 11.89 -7.81 -21.14
CA ILE A 43 10.93 -8.34 -20.18
C ILE A 43 10.56 -9.76 -20.60
N ALA A 44 10.44 -10.65 -19.63
CA ALA A 44 9.95 -12.01 -19.84
C ALA A 44 8.46 -11.96 -20.23
N SER A 45 8.05 -12.85 -21.14
CA SER A 45 6.64 -12.96 -21.54
C SER A 45 5.74 -13.37 -20.37
N GLN A 46 6.27 -14.15 -19.43
CA GLN A 46 5.62 -14.59 -18.20
C GLN A 46 6.62 -14.58 -17.04
N PHE A 47 6.12 -14.31 -15.83
CA PHE A 47 6.91 -14.28 -14.60
C PHE A 47 6.83 -15.59 -13.81
N ASP A 48 6.06 -16.56 -14.31
CA ASP A 48 6.00 -17.90 -13.76
C ASP A 48 5.85 -18.96 -14.85
N VAL A 49 6.19 -20.21 -14.50
CA VAL A 49 5.87 -21.41 -15.25
C VAL A 49 5.04 -22.31 -14.34
N ASP A 50 3.79 -22.56 -14.76
CA ASP A 50 2.81 -23.39 -14.06
C ASP A 50 2.61 -23.03 -12.57
N ARG A 51 2.86 -21.77 -12.17
CA ARG A 51 2.82 -21.30 -10.77
C ARG A 51 3.75 -22.10 -9.84
N LYS A 52 4.83 -22.67 -10.38
CA LYS A 52 5.81 -23.48 -9.64
C LYS A 52 7.23 -22.93 -9.70
N ILE A 53 7.60 -22.38 -10.85
CA ILE A 53 8.90 -21.73 -11.07
C ILE A 53 8.61 -20.26 -11.33
N PHE A 54 9.31 -19.36 -10.64
CA PHE A 54 9.06 -17.93 -10.70
C PHE A 54 10.34 -17.18 -11.08
N LEU A 55 10.19 -16.13 -11.89
CA LEU A 55 11.24 -15.17 -12.23
C LEU A 55 10.94 -13.86 -11.53
N ALA A 56 11.96 -13.25 -10.90
CA ALA A 56 11.83 -11.96 -10.22
C ALA A 56 13.04 -11.05 -10.50
N GLY A 57 12.83 -9.73 -10.47
CA GLY A 57 13.87 -8.74 -10.71
C GLY A 57 14.52 -8.87 -12.09
N ASP A 58 15.83 -8.66 -12.18
CA ASP A 58 16.60 -8.69 -13.42
C ASP A 58 16.46 -9.99 -14.25
N ALA A 59 16.08 -11.11 -13.61
CA ALA A 59 15.78 -12.35 -14.32
C ALA A 59 14.47 -12.26 -15.14
N SER A 60 13.59 -11.34 -14.80
CA SER A 60 12.26 -11.14 -15.40
C SER A 60 12.15 -9.82 -16.19
N HIS A 61 12.88 -8.78 -15.80
CA HIS A 61 12.88 -7.49 -16.51
C HIS A 61 14.20 -6.76 -16.30
N ILE A 62 14.75 -6.17 -17.36
CA ILE A 62 15.90 -5.26 -17.31
C ILE A 62 15.55 -3.98 -18.05
N HIS A 63 16.06 -2.87 -17.56
CA HIS A 63 15.80 -1.54 -18.09
C HIS A 63 16.96 -0.61 -17.74
N SER A 64 16.98 0.60 -18.30
CA SER A 64 18.08 1.53 -18.06
C SER A 64 18.16 2.00 -16.59
N PRO A 65 19.34 2.41 -16.10
CA PRO A 65 19.50 2.92 -14.75
C PRO A 65 18.98 4.36 -14.59
N LYS A 66 18.51 5.02 -15.66
CA LYS A 66 18.16 6.45 -15.65
C LYS A 66 17.09 6.80 -14.62
N ALA A 67 16.17 5.88 -14.33
CA ALA A 67 15.14 6.06 -13.32
C ALA A 67 15.53 5.52 -11.92
N GLY A 68 16.64 4.78 -11.79
CA GLY A 68 17.08 4.22 -10.51
C GLY A 68 16.18 3.12 -9.94
N LEU A 69 15.42 2.40 -10.77
CA LEU A 69 14.35 1.50 -10.30
C LEU A 69 14.68 0.01 -10.26
N GLY A 70 15.83 -0.45 -10.79
CA GLY A 70 16.09 -1.89 -10.99
C GLY A 70 16.01 -2.69 -9.69
N MET A 71 16.86 -2.34 -8.71
CA MET A 71 16.86 -2.98 -7.39
C MET A 71 15.52 -2.81 -6.66
N ASN A 72 14.93 -1.60 -6.73
CA ASN A 72 13.67 -1.29 -6.04
C ASN A 72 12.52 -2.18 -6.55
N THR A 73 12.35 -2.29 -7.87
CA THR A 73 11.32 -3.13 -8.47
C THR A 73 11.60 -4.61 -8.18
N SER A 74 12.85 -5.04 -8.24
CA SER A 74 13.27 -6.41 -7.95
C SER A 74 12.90 -6.85 -6.53
N MET A 75 13.16 -6.02 -5.52
CA MET A 75 12.78 -6.29 -4.14
C MET A 75 11.25 -6.33 -3.97
N MET A 76 10.52 -5.48 -4.69
CA MET A 76 9.06 -5.47 -4.64
C MET A 76 8.43 -6.70 -5.28
N ASP A 77 9.05 -7.27 -6.33
CA ASP A 77 8.61 -8.53 -6.94
C ASP A 77 8.71 -9.67 -5.93
N THR A 78 9.87 -9.82 -5.28
CA THR A 78 10.07 -10.90 -4.31
C THR A 78 9.24 -10.70 -3.04
N HIS A 79 9.07 -9.47 -2.56
CA HIS A 79 8.19 -9.18 -1.43
C HIS A 79 6.72 -9.58 -1.72
N ASN A 80 6.22 -9.26 -2.91
CA ASN A 80 4.87 -9.65 -3.35
C ASN A 80 4.71 -11.18 -3.49
N LEU A 81 5.71 -11.87 -4.04
CA LEU A 81 5.68 -13.33 -4.21
C LEU A 81 5.82 -14.07 -2.88
N ALA A 82 6.75 -13.64 -2.02
CA ALA A 82 7.10 -14.33 -0.78
C ALA A 82 5.90 -14.48 0.16
N VAL A 83 5.09 -13.44 0.31
CA VAL A 83 3.88 -13.52 1.16
C VAL A 83 2.85 -14.50 0.61
N LYS A 84 2.70 -14.57 -0.72
CA LYS A 84 1.75 -15.50 -1.37
C LYS A 84 2.23 -16.95 -1.24
N LEU A 85 3.53 -17.18 -1.45
CA LEU A 85 4.15 -18.48 -1.24
C LEU A 85 3.99 -18.92 0.22
N ALA A 86 4.25 -18.03 1.19
CA ALA A 86 4.06 -18.35 2.60
C ALA A 86 2.61 -18.76 2.91
N LEU A 87 1.62 -18.03 2.40
CA LEU A 87 0.21 -18.38 2.59
C LEU A 87 -0.15 -19.75 1.98
N VAL A 88 0.35 -20.06 0.78
CA VAL A 88 0.07 -21.35 0.11
C VAL A 88 0.80 -22.51 0.76
N LEU A 89 2.09 -22.36 1.08
CA LEU A 89 2.91 -23.39 1.71
C LEU A 89 2.38 -23.76 3.11
N ASN A 90 1.85 -22.78 3.84
CA ASN A 90 1.19 -23.02 5.13
C ASN A 90 -0.29 -23.42 5.00
N LYS A 91 -0.77 -23.69 3.77
CA LYS A 91 -2.15 -24.09 3.46
C LYS A 91 -3.21 -23.08 3.91
N VAL A 92 -2.85 -21.83 4.14
CA VAL A 92 -3.77 -20.74 4.54
C VAL A 92 -4.60 -20.28 3.34
N ALA A 93 -3.97 -20.20 2.16
CA ALA A 93 -4.62 -19.78 0.92
C ALA A 93 -4.52 -20.85 -0.19
N LYS A 94 -5.51 -20.84 -1.08
CA LYS A 94 -5.57 -21.70 -2.27
C LYS A 94 -4.40 -21.36 -3.21
N PRO A 95 -3.79 -22.35 -3.90
CA PRO A 95 -2.68 -22.10 -4.83
C PRO A 95 -2.99 -21.10 -5.95
N ASP A 96 -4.26 -20.87 -6.26
CA ASP A 96 -4.69 -19.92 -7.29
C ASP A 96 -4.23 -18.48 -7.03
N ILE A 97 -3.95 -18.10 -5.77
CA ILE A 97 -3.40 -16.78 -5.47
C ILE A 97 -2.03 -16.56 -6.11
N LEU A 98 -1.26 -17.62 -6.41
CA LEU A 98 0.05 -17.48 -7.05
C LEU A 98 -0.05 -16.92 -8.47
N ALA A 99 -1.19 -17.14 -9.16
CA ALA A 99 -1.44 -16.52 -10.47
C ALA A 99 -1.43 -14.99 -10.42
N THR A 100 -1.79 -14.41 -9.26
CA THR A 100 -1.79 -12.96 -9.08
C THR A 100 -0.38 -12.37 -9.10
N TYR A 101 0.68 -13.15 -8.87
CA TYR A 101 2.05 -12.64 -8.96
C TYR A 101 2.37 -12.11 -10.36
N ASN A 102 2.15 -12.93 -11.39
CA ASN A 102 2.35 -12.52 -12.78
C ASN A 102 1.38 -11.38 -13.17
N LEU A 103 0.09 -11.49 -12.80
CA LEU A 103 -0.90 -10.45 -13.09
C LEU A 103 -0.50 -9.08 -12.52
N GLU A 104 -0.01 -9.05 -11.28
CA GLU A 104 0.35 -7.82 -10.58
C GLU A 104 1.72 -7.28 -11.02
N ARG A 105 2.75 -8.14 -11.00
CA ARG A 105 4.15 -7.69 -11.12
C ARG A 105 4.61 -7.52 -12.56
N LYS A 106 4.09 -8.33 -13.49
CA LYS A 106 4.40 -8.13 -14.92
C LYS A 106 3.85 -6.78 -15.40
N ARG A 107 2.64 -6.41 -15.00
CA ARG A 107 2.04 -5.10 -15.36
C ARG A 107 2.88 -3.93 -14.83
N VAL A 108 3.40 -4.04 -13.61
CA VAL A 108 4.33 -3.03 -13.05
C VAL A 108 5.59 -2.94 -13.90
N ALA A 109 6.18 -4.08 -14.30
CA ALA A 109 7.37 -4.10 -15.14
C ALA A 109 7.10 -3.58 -16.58
N ASP A 110 5.93 -3.86 -17.16
CA ASP A 110 5.53 -3.29 -18.46
C ASP A 110 5.45 -1.75 -18.39
N GLN A 111 4.86 -1.21 -17.32
CA GLN A 111 4.81 0.24 -17.08
C GLN A 111 6.21 0.85 -16.89
N LEU A 112 7.09 0.12 -16.21
CA LEU A 112 8.47 0.51 -15.96
C LEU A 112 9.24 0.65 -17.27
N LEU A 113 9.15 -0.36 -18.14
CA LEU A 113 9.81 -0.34 -19.44
C LEU A 113 9.25 0.75 -20.36
N ALA A 114 7.94 0.97 -20.36
CA ALA A 114 7.31 2.03 -21.13
C ALA A 114 7.78 3.43 -20.66
N MET A 115 7.84 3.64 -19.35
CA MET A 115 8.36 4.87 -18.75
C MET A 115 9.84 5.07 -19.10
N ASP A 116 10.66 4.03 -18.93
CA ASP A 116 12.09 4.05 -19.21
C ASP A 116 12.37 4.33 -20.69
N ALA A 117 11.60 3.75 -21.60
CA ALA A 117 11.75 3.96 -23.05
C ALA A 117 11.50 5.43 -23.42
N LYS A 118 10.44 6.02 -22.87
CA LYS A 118 10.14 7.44 -23.06
C LYS A 118 11.21 8.33 -22.43
N LEU A 119 11.72 7.97 -21.25
CA LEU A 119 12.80 8.70 -20.60
C LEU A 119 14.07 8.71 -21.45
N ILE A 120 14.47 7.56 -22.00
CA ILE A 120 15.64 7.44 -22.87
C ILE A 120 15.50 8.31 -24.12
N ASP A 121 14.35 8.25 -24.79
CA ASP A 121 14.02 9.09 -25.97
C ASP A 121 14.16 10.59 -25.66
N LEU A 122 13.60 11.03 -24.54
CA LEU A 122 13.67 12.44 -24.12
C LEU A 122 15.10 12.90 -23.83
N PHE A 123 15.90 12.08 -23.14
CA PHE A 123 17.31 12.37 -22.90
C PHE A 123 18.12 12.42 -24.20
N ALA A 124 17.85 11.52 -25.15
CA ALA A 124 18.53 11.52 -26.44
C ALA A 124 18.20 12.79 -27.23
N LYS A 125 16.91 13.15 -27.33
CA LYS A 125 16.45 14.39 -27.98
C LYS A 125 17.06 15.64 -27.36
N HIS A 126 17.13 15.70 -26.03
CA HIS A 126 17.74 16.82 -25.35
C HIS A 126 19.25 16.91 -25.64
N SER A 127 19.97 15.79 -25.60
CA SER A 127 21.41 15.75 -25.92
C SER A 127 21.69 16.22 -27.35
N GLU A 128 20.89 15.79 -28.33
CA GLU A 128 21.04 16.23 -29.72
C GLU A 128 20.69 17.71 -29.92
N ALA A 129 19.69 18.22 -29.20
CA ALA A 129 19.34 19.64 -29.24
C ALA A 129 20.46 20.53 -28.66
N VAL A 130 21.14 20.08 -27.61
CA VAL A 130 22.26 20.82 -26.97
C VAL A 130 23.52 20.84 -27.85
N LYS A 131 23.80 19.76 -28.60
CA LYS A 131 24.95 19.70 -29.51
C LYS A 131 24.83 20.67 -30.69
N ASN A 132 23.62 21.01 -31.10
CA ASN A 132 23.38 21.93 -32.22
C ASN A 132 23.45 23.39 -31.73
N SER A 133 24.43 24.16 -32.22
CA SER A 133 24.73 25.52 -31.72
C SER A 133 23.97 26.66 -32.42
N SER A 134 22.88 26.38 -33.15
CA SER A 134 22.08 27.44 -33.80
C SER A 134 21.15 28.15 -32.80
N LYS A 135 20.75 29.39 -33.09
CA LYS A 135 19.76 30.12 -32.26
C LYS A 135 18.42 29.38 -32.15
N ASP A 136 18.00 28.72 -33.24
CA ASP A 136 16.81 27.87 -33.25
C ASP A 136 16.98 26.63 -32.35
N ALA A 137 18.20 26.11 -32.25
CA ALA A 137 18.52 24.97 -31.39
C ALA A 137 18.54 25.33 -29.89
N GLN A 138 18.80 26.57 -29.50
CA GLN A 138 18.65 27.01 -28.09
C GLN A 138 17.17 26.97 -27.64
N SER A 139 16.26 27.40 -28.51
CA SER A 139 14.81 27.29 -28.24
C SER A 139 14.36 25.82 -28.20
N ALA A 140 14.86 24.99 -29.11
CA ALA A 140 14.60 23.54 -29.11
C ALA A 140 15.17 22.83 -27.87
N ALA A 141 16.36 23.19 -27.41
CA ALA A 141 16.97 22.67 -26.20
C ALA A 141 16.15 23.04 -24.95
N ALA A 142 15.65 24.28 -24.86
CA ALA A 142 14.75 24.70 -23.79
C ALA A 142 13.40 23.95 -23.83
N ALA A 143 12.83 23.74 -25.02
CA ALA A 143 11.57 23.02 -25.19
C ALA A 143 11.69 21.54 -24.80
N THR A 144 12.74 20.85 -25.26
CA THR A 144 13.01 19.45 -24.91
C THR A 144 13.27 19.27 -23.42
N ASN A 145 13.97 20.22 -22.79
CA ASN A 145 14.19 20.21 -21.35
C ASN A 145 12.86 20.36 -20.59
N ASN A 146 11.97 21.25 -21.04
CA ASN A 146 10.64 21.41 -20.46
C ASN A 146 9.80 20.12 -20.58
N GLU A 147 9.84 19.45 -21.74
CA GLU A 147 9.17 18.15 -21.92
C GLU A 147 9.74 17.08 -20.97
N LEU A 148 11.07 17.01 -20.83
CA LEU A 148 11.73 16.10 -19.90
C LEU A 148 11.31 16.36 -18.45
N PHE A 149 11.32 17.61 -17.99
CA PHE A 149 10.89 17.99 -16.65
C PHE A 149 9.42 17.65 -16.39
N LYS A 150 8.53 17.96 -17.35
CA LYS A 150 7.11 17.62 -17.26
C LYS A 150 6.90 16.11 -17.17
N PHE A 151 7.61 15.35 -18.00
CA PHE A 151 7.54 13.90 -17.98
C PHE A 151 8.02 13.34 -16.63
N GLN A 152 9.22 13.72 -16.17
CA GLN A 152 9.75 13.28 -14.87
C GLN A 152 8.78 13.62 -13.72
N ARG A 153 8.23 14.84 -13.70
CA ARG A 153 7.23 15.23 -12.70
C ARG A 153 5.96 14.37 -12.75
N SER A 154 5.48 14.03 -13.95
CA SER A 154 4.31 13.15 -14.12
C SER A 154 4.56 11.72 -13.62
N GLN A 155 5.82 11.27 -13.65
CA GLN A 155 6.22 9.91 -13.25
C GLN A 155 6.74 9.82 -11.81
N ALA A 156 6.86 10.94 -11.09
CA ALA A 156 7.44 10.97 -9.75
C ALA A 156 6.73 10.02 -8.77
N ALA A 157 5.39 9.97 -8.79
CA ALA A 157 4.62 9.06 -7.94
C ALA A 157 4.78 7.58 -8.33
N TYR A 158 5.14 7.29 -9.57
CA TYR A 158 5.44 5.93 -10.03
C TYR A 158 6.85 5.52 -9.62
N GLN A 159 7.83 6.42 -9.77
CA GLN A 159 9.21 6.20 -9.38
C GLN A 159 9.38 5.97 -7.86
N THR A 160 8.53 6.60 -7.04
CA THR A 160 8.49 6.32 -5.58
C THR A 160 7.78 5.00 -5.25
N GLY A 161 7.15 4.34 -6.23
CA GLY A 161 6.36 3.12 -6.05
C GLY A 161 4.97 3.35 -5.44
N LEU A 162 4.59 4.58 -5.12
CA LEU A 162 3.35 4.90 -4.39
C LEU A 162 2.09 4.86 -5.27
N SER A 163 2.23 5.10 -6.57
CA SER A 163 1.10 5.08 -7.52
C SER A 163 0.82 3.70 -8.16
N ILE A 164 1.63 2.69 -7.83
CA ILE A 164 1.41 1.31 -8.30
C ILE A 164 0.02 0.86 -7.83
N THR A 165 -0.80 0.45 -8.80
CA THR A 165 -2.17 -0.01 -8.58
C THR A 165 -2.33 -1.37 -9.22
N TYR A 166 -2.61 -2.38 -8.41
CA TYR A 166 -2.99 -3.70 -8.91
C TYR A 166 -4.44 -3.70 -9.37
N ASP A 167 -4.68 -4.39 -10.48
CA ASP A 167 -6.03 -4.58 -11.01
C ASP A 167 -6.84 -5.52 -10.12
N GLU A 168 -8.16 -5.51 -10.32
CA GLU A 168 -9.08 -6.42 -9.66
C GLU A 168 -8.70 -7.88 -9.88
N SER A 169 -8.68 -8.64 -8.78
CA SER A 169 -8.24 -10.04 -8.75
C SER A 169 -8.79 -10.74 -7.52
N PHE A 170 -8.31 -11.95 -7.21
CA PHE A 170 -8.64 -12.64 -5.97
C PHE A 170 -8.25 -11.84 -4.71
N LEU A 171 -7.14 -11.09 -4.79
CA LEU A 171 -6.55 -10.36 -3.66
C LEU A 171 -6.84 -8.85 -3.69
N VAL A 172 -7.55 -8.37 -4.71
CA VAL A 172 -7.92 -6.95 -4.85
C VAL A 172 -9.39 -6.88 -5.26
N ARG A 173 -10.21 -6.22 -4.43
CA ARG A 173 -11.62 -5.97 -4.68
C ARG A 173 -11.87 -4.46 -4.68
N SER A 174 -12.32 -3.95 -5.81
CA SER A 174 -12.76 -2.56 -5.94
C SER A 174 -14.12 -2.35 -5.26
N PRO A 175 -14.46 -1.12 -4.82
CA PRO A 175 -15.81 -0.81 -4.37
C PRO A 175 -16.82 -1.03 -5.50
N GLY A 176 -18.09 -1.27 -5.16
CA GLY A 176 -19.12 -1.52 -6.16
C GLY A 176 -19.34 -0.31 -7.08
N PRO A 177 -19.98 -0.49 -8.25
CA PRO A 177 -20.22 0.60 -9.21
C PRO A 177 -21.08 1.75 -8.66
N ASN A 178 -21.83 1.52 -7.58
CA ASN A 178 -22.63 2.53 -6.89
C ASN A 178 -21.86 3.24 -5.76
N ASP A 179 -20.65 2.78 -5.40
CA ASP A 179 -19.83 3.30 -4.30
C ASP A 179 -18.80 4.32 -4.78
N GLY A 180 -19.27 5.33 -5.51
CA GLY A 180 -18.43 6.42 -5.99
C GLY A 180 -17.74 7.18 -4.82
N PRO A 181 -16.63 7.88 -5.08
CA PRO A 181 -15.95 8.66 -4.05
C PRO A 181 -16.87 9.73 -3.48
N SER A 182 -16.75 10.00 -2.18
CA SER A 182 -17.47 11.11 -1.53
C SER A 182 -17.05 12.46 -2.10
N GLU A 183 -17.84 13.48 -1.79
CA GLU A 183 -17.52 14.87 -2.12
C GLU A 183 -16.13 15.28 -1.58
N THR A 184 -15.78 14.88 -0.36
CA THR A 184 -14.46 15.18 0.23
C THR A 184 -13.32 14.59 -0.61
N VAL A 185 -13.45 13.35 -1.09
CA VAL A 185 -12.42 12.75 -1.96
C VAL A 185 -12.38 13.42 -3.33
N ARG A 186 -13.52 13.81 -3.91
CA ARG A 186 -13.58 14.54 -5.18
C ARG A 186 -12.91 15.92 -5.07
N GLU A 187 -13.17 16.64 -3.99
CA GLU A 187 -12.55 17.93 -3.68
C GLU A 187 -11.04 17.80 -3.42
N MET A 188 -10.59 16.65 -2.93
CA MET A 188 -9.17 16.30 -2.85
C MET A 188 -8.59 15.84 -4.20
N GLY A 189 -9.26 16.06 -5.33
CA GLY A 189 -8.77 15.68 -6.66
C GLY A 189 -8.84 14.18 -6.95
N GLY A 190 -9.61 13.42 -6.19
CA GLY A 190 -9.71 11.96 -6.30
C GLY A 190 -8.60 11.19 -5.60
N HIS A 191 -7.79 11.84 -4.75
CA HIS A 191 -6.67 11.23 -4.02
C HIS A 191 -7.09 10.47 -2.76
N GLY A 192 -8.13 9.63 -2.88
CA GLY A 192 -8.61 8.76 -1.80
C GLY A 192 -7.85 7.45 -1.67
N LEU A 193 -8.27 6.61 -0.71
CA LEU A 193 -7.83 5.22 -0.61
C LEU A 193 -8.32 4.42 -1.84
N ILE A 194 -7.42 3.68 -2.48
CA ILE A 194 -7.71 2.92 -3.71
C ILE A 194 -7.28 1.46 -3.50
N PRO A 195 -8.20 0.48 -3.59
CA PRO A 195 -7.82 -0.93 -3.60
C PRO A 195 -6.78 -1.25 -4.68
N GLY A 196 -5.83 -2.12 -4.34
CA GLY A 196 -4.68 -2.45 -5.17
C GLY A 196 -3.50 -1.49 -5.03
N ARG A 197 -3.64 -0.33 -4.38
CA ARG A 197 -2.53 0.56 -4.03
C ARG A 197 -1.97 0.29 -2.64
N ARG A 198 -0.80 0.84 -2.35
CA ARG A 198 -0.26 0.91 -0.98
C ARG A 198 -1.21 1.67 -0.05
N LEU A 199 -1.19 1.30 1.23
CA LEU A 199 -1.99 2.01 2.24
C LEU A 199 -1.66 3.50 2.25
N LEU A 200 -2.69 4.34 2.23
CA LEU A 200 -2.52 5.77 2.21
C LEU A 200 -2.05 6.27 3.59
N PRO A 201 -0.92 7.01 3.67
CA PRO A 201 -0.28 7.31 4.94
C PRO A 201 -1.07 8.32 5.77
N VAL A 202 -1.19 8.00 7.05
CA VAL A 202 -1.94 8.74 8.06
C VAL A 202 -1.19 8.69 9.39
N THR A 203 -1.28 9.77 10.14
CA THR A 203 -0.78 9.85 11.53
C THR A 203 -1.99 9.85 12.44
N VAL A 204 -2.00 8.98 13.43
CA VAL A 204 -3.10 8.79 14.39
C VAL A 204 -2.55 8.81 15.80
N THR A 205 -3.39 9.03 16.80
CA THR A 205 -3.00 8.92 18.21
C THR A 205 -3.30 7.51 18.70
N ARG A 206 -2.31 6.78 19.22
CA ARG A 206 -2.58 5.50 19.90
C ARG A 206 -3.29 5.78 21.21
N TYR A 207 -4.39 5.07 21.46
CA TYR A 207 -5.25 5.33 22.61
C TYR A 207 -4.56 5.05 23.94
N LEU A 208 -3.82 3.94 24.03
CA LEU A 208 -3.19 3.47 25.26
C LEU A 208 -2.27 4.49 25.94
N ASP A 209 -1.46 5.21 25.15
CA ASP A 209 -0.40 6.08 25.65
C ASP A 209 -0.47 7.52 25.10
N GLY A 210 -1.42 7.81 24.21
CA GLY A 210 -1.56 9.11 23.59
C GLY A 210 -0.44 9.45 22.59
N CYS A 211 0.39 8.48 22.20
CA CYS A 211 1.49 8.74 21.27
C CYS A 211 0.98 8.92 19.83
N ALA A 212 1.52 9.92 19.12
CA ALA A 212 1.31 10.07 17.69
C ALA A 212 2.09 9.00 16.92
N MET A 213 1.39 8.23 16.10
CA MET A 213 1.93 7.07 15.38
C MET A 213 1.66 7.19 13.88
N ARG A 214 2.64 6.83 13.05
CA ARG A 214 2.38 6.49 11.65
C ARG A 214 1.65 5.15 11.62
N LEU A 215 0.41 5.12 11.12
CA LEU A 215 -0.46 3.96 11.27
C LEU A 215 0.15 2.68 10.69
N LEU A 216 0.75 2.75 9.50
CA LEU A 216 1.35 1.58 8.85
C LEU A 216 2.50 0.99 9.68
N GLU A 217 3.40 1.84 10.20
CA GLU A 217 4.53 1.42 11.03
C GLU A 217 4.06 0.79 12.35
N ALA A 218 2.97 1.31 12.92
CA ALA A 218 2.42 0.81 14.18
C ALA A 218 1.67 -0.53 14.03
N THR A 219 1.23 -0.89 12.81
CA THR A 219 0.27 -1.98 12.60
C THR A 219 0.73 -3.05 11.63
N GLN A 220 1.76 -2.79 10.82
CA GLN A 220 2.21 -3.72 9.78
C GLN A 220 3.72 -3.98 9.87
N PRO A 221 4.14 -4.94 10.72
CA PRO A 221 5.53 -5.39 10.79
C PRO A 221 5.94 -6.32 9.62
N PHE A 222 5.04 -6.56 8.65
CA PHE A 222 5.23 -7.46 7.50
C PHE A 222 5.49 -8.93 7.89
N ASP A 223 4.73 -9.43 8.86
CA ASP A 223 4.85 -10.78 9.46
C ASP A 223 3.86 -11.81 8.87
N GLY A 224 3.25 -11.52 7.72
CA GLY A 224 2.37 -12.45 7.02
C GLY A 224 0.87 -12.31 7.33
N HIS A 225 0.48 -11.49 8.31
CA HIS A 225 -0.93 -11.27 8.65
C HIS A 225 -1.63 -10.34 7.66
N PHE A 226 -2.91 -10.60 7.41
CA PHE A 226 -3.82 -9.61 6.87
C PHE A 226 -4.25 -8.68 8.00
N THR A 227 -4.15 -7.36 7.78
CA THR A 227 -4.58 -6.37 8.76
C THR A 227 -5.96 -5.85 8.38
N ILE A 228 -6.92 -5.98 9.29
CA ILE A 228 -8.31 -5.54 9.13
C ILE A 228 -8.49 -4.28 9.98
N PHE A 229 -8.54 -3.13 9.32
CA PHE A 229 -8.85 -1.86 9.95
C PHE A 229 -10.36 -1.69 10.04
N LEU A 230 -10.89 -1.66 11.26
CA LEU A 230 -12.26 -1.26 11.55
C LEU A 230 -12.26 0.26 11.80
N CYS A 231 -12.66 1.04 10.79
CA CYS A 231 -12.73 2.49 10.87
C CYS A 231 -14.14 2.88 11.32
N LEU A 232 -14.31 3.13 12.61
CA LEU A 232 -15.60 3.19 13.27
C LEU A 232 -16.14 4.61 13.45
N GLY A 233 -15.48 5.68 12.97
CA GLY A 233 -15.95 7.06 13.15
C GLY A 233 -16.13 7.43 14.63
N ASP A 234 -17.09 8.30 14.93
CA ASP A 234 -17.38 8.71 16.32
C ASP A 234 -18.20 7.63 17.03
N LEU A 235 -17.62 6.94 18.02
CA LEU A 235 -18.21 5.78 18.69
C LEU A 235 -19.48 6.09 19.47
N PHE A 236 -19.68 7.36 19.85
CA PHE A 236 -20.75 7.78 20.75
C PHE A 236 -21.90 8.50 20.04
N SER A 237 -21.93 8.45 18.70
CA SER A 237 -23.14 8.84 17.96
C SER A 237 -24.33 7.93 18.34
N PRO A 238 -25.57 8.46 18.38
CA PRO A 238 -26.74 7.72 18.84
C PRO A 238 -26.90 6.35 18.18
N GLY A 239 -27.11 5.29 18.99
CA GLY A 239 -27.32 3.92 18.51
C GLY A 239 -26.07 3.21 17.98
N LYS A 240 -24.92 3.88 17.88
CA LYS A 240 -23.73 3.29 17.24
C LYS A 240 -23.04 2.23 18.07
N MET A 241 -22.94 2.43 19.38
CA MET A 241 -22.35 1.43 20.28
C MET A 241 -23.10 0.09 20.20
N GLU A 242 -24.43 0.11 20.08
CA GLU A 242 -25.25 -1.08 19.88
C GLU A 242 -24.90 -1.79 18.56
N ARG A 243 -24.78 -1.04 17.46
CA ARG A 243 -24.37 -1.58 16.15
C ARG A 243 -22.96 -2.17 16.19
N ILE A 244 -22.03 -1.58 16.95
CA ILE A 244 -20.69 -2.13 17.17
C ILE A 244 -20.73 -3.45 17.95
N GLN A 245 -21.59 -3.57 18.97
CA GLN A 245 -21.79 -4.85 19.68
C GLN A 245 -22.36 -5.93 18.76
N GLN A 246 -23.29 -5.56 17.88
CA GLN A 246 -23.85 -6.47 16.88
C GLN A 246 -22.79 -6.90 15.87
N LEU A 247 -21.94 -5.98 15.39
CA LEU A 247 -20.78 -6.29 14.56
C LEU A 247 -19.82 -7.27 15.25
N LYS A 248 -19.49 -7.03 16.51
CA LYS A 248 -18.64 -7.94 17.29
C LYS A 248 -19.24 -9.34 17.33
N THR A 249 -20.54 -9.44 17.63
CA THR A 249 -21.26 -10.73 17.68
C THR A 249 -21.20 -11.43 16.32
N GLN A 250 -21.34 -10.67 15.22
CA GLN A 250 -21.23 -11.19 13.86
C GLN A 250 -19.83 -11.70 13.53
N ILE A 251 -18.76 -11.00 13.94
CA ILE A 251 -17.37 -11.42 13.73
C ILE A 251 -17.07 -12.71 14.50
N MET A 252 -17.56 -12.79 15.73
CA MET A 252 -17.25 -13.87 16.67
C MET A 252 -18.19 -15.07 16.56
N ARG A 253 -19.12 -15.08 15.60
CA ARG A 253 -20.08 -16.17 15.45
C ARG A 253 -19.37 -17.52 15.19
N PRO A 254 -19.89 -18.66 15.70
CA PRO A 254 -19.19 -19.94 15.64
C PRO A 254 -18.85 -20.43 14.22
N ASP A 255 -19.70 -20.14 13.25
CA ASP A 255 -19.55 -20.49 11.83
C ASP A 255 -18.89 -19.36 11.01
N GLY A 256 -18.46 -18.29 11.67
CA GLY A 256 -17.83 -17.12 11.06
C GLY A 256 -16.39 -17.36 10.66
N LEU A 257 -15.87 -16.51 9.76
CA LEU A 257 -14.53 -16.62 9.20
C LEU A 257 -13.44 -16.71 10.28
N TRP A 258 -13.53 -15.85 11.30
CA TRP A 258 -12.57 -15.79 12.42
C TRP A 258 -12.50 -17.12 13.16
N LYS A 259 -13.64 -17.66 13.58
CA LYS A 259 -13.70 -18.86 14.40
C LYS A 259 -13.33 -20.11 13.61
N ARG A 260 -13.77 -20.21 12.35
CA ARG A 260 -13.40 -21.33 11.45
C ARG A 260 -11.89 -21.45 11.28
N LEU A 261 -11.20 -20.34 10.98
CA LEU A 261 -9.75 -20.38 10.80
C LEU A 261 -9.01 -20.71 12.09
N LEU A 262 -9.49 -20.19 13.22
CA LEU A 262 -8.88 -20.49 14.52
C LEU A 262 -9.07 -21.96 14.93
N ASP A 263 -10.30 -22.48 14.84
CA ASP A 263 -10.63 -23.81 15.35
C ASP A 263 -10.15 -24.94 14.45
N GLN A 264 -10.24 -24.78 13.13
CA GLN A 264 -9.85 -25.85 12.19
C GLN A 264 -8.33 -26.00 12.11
N ARG A 265 -7.60 -24.89 12.02
CA ARG A 265 -6.16 -24.91 11.74
C ARG A 265 -5.29 -24.78 12.99
N TYR A 266 -5.81 -24.16 14.02
CA TYR A 266 -5.03 -23.73 15.18
C TYR A 266 -5.74 -24.07 16.50
N ALA A 267 -6.45 -25.22 16.54
CA ALA A 267 -7.17 -25.71 17.72
C ALA A 267 -6.32 -25.66 19.01
N ASN A 268 -5.03 -25.98 18.92
CA ASN A 268 -4.10 -25.97 20.07
C ASN A 268 -3.70 -24.55 20.54
N LEU A 269 -3.83 -23.54 19.69
CA LEU A 269 -3.60 -22.13 20.02
C LEU A 269 -4.84 -21.45 20.62
N SER A 270 -6.04 -22.03 20.44
CA SER A 270 -7.27 -21.49 21.03
C SER A 270 -7.15 -21.33 22.55
N GLY A 271 -6.49 -22.28 23.24
CA GLY A 271 -6.20 -22.23 24.67
C GLY A 271 -5.19 -21.14 25.08
N GLN A 272 -4.26 -20.76 24.19
CA GLN A 272 -3.24 -19.74 24.44
C GLN A 272 -3.76 -18.31 24.24
N LEU A 273 -4.80 -18.13 23.42
CA LEU A 273 -5.45 -16.82 23.20
C LEU A 273 -6.39 -16.42 24.37
N LEU A 274 -6.63 -17.33 25.31
CA LEU A 274 -7.49 -17.16 26.49
C LEU A 274 -6.74 -16.66 27.73
N ASP A 275 -5.41 -16.52 27.68
CA ASP A 275 -4.59 -16.14 28.84
C ASP A 275 -4.85 -14.68 29.21
N SER A 276 -5.72 -14.45 30.20
CA SER A 276 -6.41 -13.17 30.39
C SER A 276 -6.43 -12.60 31.81
N GLU A 277 -5.48 -12.97 32.66
CA GLU A 277 -5.43 -12.40 34.01
C GLU A 277 -4.73 -11.04 34.10
N SER A 278 -4.27 -10.46 32.98
CA SER A 278 -3.67 -9.12 32.98
C SER A 278 -4.71 -8.01 32.81
N LEU A 279 -4.58 -6.92 33.57
CA LEU A 279 -5.39 -5.68 33.42
C LEU A 279 -5.36 -5.09 32.00
N PHE A 280 -4.30 -5.37 31.23
CA PHE A 280 -4.12 -4.95 29.84
C PHE A 280 -3.72 -6.16 28.97
N PRO A 281 -4.67 -7.03 28.58
CA PRO A 281 -4.36 -8.18 27.74
C PRO A 281 -3.83 -7.70 26.38
N ARG A 282 -2.72 -8.30 25.93
CA ARG A 282 -2.21 -8.11 24.57
C ARG A 282 -3.26 -8.60 23.57
N SER A 283 -3.30 -8.03 22.37
CA SER A 283 -4.08 -8.57 21.26
C SER A 283 -3.89 -10.10 21.15
N SER A 284 -5.01 -10.83 21.07
CA SER A 284 -4.94 -12.26 20.72
C SER A 284 -4.36 -12.35 19.32
N GLN A 285 -3.16 -12.90 19.17
CA GLN A 285 -2.51 -13.06 17.86
C GLN A 285 -3.24 -14.15 17.07
N HIS A 286 -4.24 -13.74 16.29
CA HIS A 286 -4.85 -14.64 15.33
C HIS A 286 -3.84 -14.90 14.21
N PRO A 287 -3.56 -16.16 13.86
CA PRO A 287 -2.43 -16.53 12.98
C PRO A 287 -2.57 -16.07 11.54
N VAL A 288 -3.74 -15.55 11.16
CA VAL A 288 -4.01 -15.00 9.81
C VAL A 288 -4.37 -13.51 9.86
N PHE A 289 -4.91 -13.02 10.97
CA PHE A 289 -5.58 -11.72 11.02
C PHE A 289 -5.05 -10.86 12.15
N ARG A 290 -4.91 -9.58 11.85
CA ARG A 290 -4.69 -8.54 12.85
C ARG A 290 -5.84 -7.55 12.77
N PHE A 291 -6.59 -7.38 13.85
CA PHE A 291 -7.57 -6.30 13.92
C PHE A 291 -6.94 -5.03 14.46
N VAL A 292 -7.32 -3.92 13.84
CA VAL A 292 -6.96 -2.57 14.27
C VAL A 292 -8.23 -1.75 14.28
N VAL A 293 -8.47 -1.01 15.36
CA VAL A 293 -9.62 -0.10 15.44
C VAL A 293 -9.16 1.33 15.34
N ILE A 294 -9.83 2.08 14.47
CA ILE A 294 -9.69 3.53 14.38
C ILE A 294 -11.03 4.17 14.69
N THR A 295 -11.04 5.15 15.58
CA THR A 295 -12.19 6.01 15.87
C THR A 295 -11.82 7.47 15.65
N SER A 296 -12.79 8.31 15.30
CA SER A 296 -12.63 9.77 15.33
C SER A 296 -12.94 10.38 16.70
N THR A 297 -13.44 9.58 17.65
CA THR A 297 -13.62 9.97 19.04
C THR A 297 -12.26 10.31 19.64
N ARG A 298 -12.19 11.43 20.36
CA ARG A 298 -10.94 11.92 20.93
C ARG A 298 -10.40 10.98 22.01
N ASN A 299 -9.07 10.90 22.10
CA ASN A 299 -8.38 10.08 23.09
C ASN A 299 -8.55 10.57 24.55
N ASP A 300 -8.98 11.82 24.76
CA ASP A 300 -9.31 12.39 26.06
C ASP A 300 -10.78 12.16 26.48
N SER A 301 -11.54 11.38 25.72
CA SER A 301 -12.94 11.08 26.02
C SER A 301 -13.09 10.18 27.24
N MET A 302 -13.78 10.68 28.27
CA MET A 302 -14.16 9.88 29.45
C MET A 302 -15.09 8.73 29.08
N GLU A 303 -15.97 8.91 28.10
CA GLU A 303 -16.86 7.87 27.62
C GLU A 303 -16.08 6.74 26.93
N LEU A 304 -15.04 7.09 26.16
CA LEU A 304 -14.12 6.10 25.58
C LEU A 304 -13.43 5.30 26.67
N ALA A 305 -12.94 5.96 27.73
CA ALA A 305 -12.33 5.28 28.87
C ALA A 305 -13.29 4.35 29.61
N ARG A 306 -14.56 4.74 29.78
CA ARG A 306 -15.59 3.92 30.44
C ARG A 306 -16.02 2.71 29.63
N HIS A 307 -16.04 2.86 28.30
CA HIS A 307 -16.61 1.85 27.40
C HIS A 307 -15.57 1.09 26.58
N TYR A 308 -14.27 1.40 26.72
CA TYR A 308 -13.18 0.76 25.98
C TYR A 308 -13.27 -0.77 25.99
N GLU A 309 -13.44 -1.38 27.18
CA GLU A 309 -13.57 -2.83 27.32
C GLU A 309 -14.78 -3.34 26.51
N ASN A 310 -15.91 -2.62 26.56
CA ASN A 310 -17.11 -3.04 25.84
C ASN A 310 -16.92 -3.10 24.33
N ILE A 311 -16.05 -2.27 23.73
CA ILE A 311 -15.95 -2.17 22.27
C ILE A 311 -15.62 -3.55 21.67
N PHE A 312 -14.67 -4.31 22.25
CA PHE A 312 -14.31 -5.63 21.73
C PHE A 312 -13.92 -6.71 22.76
N ARG A 313 -14.06 -6.48 24.08
CA ARG A 313 -14.03 -7.53 25.13
C ARG A 313 -14.66 -7.09 26.47
N PRO A 314 -15.86 -7.59 26.83
CA PRO A 314 -16.46 -7.36 28.14
C PRO A 314 -15.50 -7.77 29.27
N LYS A 315 -15.50 -7.00 30.36
CA LYS A 315 -14.66 -7.18 31.54
C LYS A 315 -14.63 -8.61 32.12
N ASN A 316 -15.67 -9.41 31.84
CA ASN A 316 -15.88 -10.74 32.38
C ASN A 316 -16.06 -11.83 31.30
N SER A 317 -15.68 -11.57 30.05
CA SER A 317 -15.79 -12.57 28.96
C SER A 317 -14.52 -13.40 28.81
N THR A 318 -14.70 -14.72 28.63
CA THR A 318 -13.66 -15.67 28.21
C THR A 318 -13.51 -15.72 26.69
N ASP A 319 -14.20 -14.86 25.93
CA ASP A 319 -14.02 -14.81 24.47
C ASP A 319 -12.60 -14.29 24.12
N PRO A 320 -12.00 -14.78 23.02
CA PRO A 320 -10.77 -14.22 22.48
C PRO A 320 -10.88 -12.72 22.24
N LEU A 321 -9.83 -11.98 22.58
CA LEU A 321 -9.76 -10.54 22.38
C LEU A 321 -9.42 -10.23 20.92
N LEU A 322 -10.35 -9.67 20.15
CA LEU A 322 -10.10 -9.31 18.75
C LEU A 322 -8.87 -8.39 18.61
N PHE A 323 -8.66 -7.47 19.56
CA PHE A 323 -7.46 -6.63 19.64
C PHE A 323 -7.24 -6.04 21.05
N GLY A 324 -5.99 -5.73 21.38
CA GLY A 324 -5.61 -5.08 22.65
C GLY A 324 -5.51 -3.54 22.53
N PRO A 325 -5.32 -2.84 23.66
CA PRO A 325 -5.33 -1.38 23.68
C PRO A 325 -4.24 -0.74 22.81
N GLU A 326 -3.18 -1.49 22.48
CA GLU A 326 -2.14 -1.10 21.55
C GLU A 326 -2.61 -0.97 20.09
N MET A 327 -3.75 -1.56 19.75
CA MET A 327 -4.36 -1.58 18.42
C MET A 327 -5.60 -0.68 18.30
N LEU A 328 -5.87 0.16 19.30
CA LEU A 328 -6.89 1.20 19.24
C LEU A 328 -6.23 2.56 18.98
N PHE A 329 -6.72 3.24 17.94
CA PHE A 329 -6.21 4.53 17.50
C PHE A 329 -7.33 5.57 17.35
N CYS A 330 -7.00 6.82 17.62
CA CYS A 330 -7.85 7.99 17.46
C CYS A 330 -7.37 8.83 16.26
N ASP A 331 -8.26 9.11 15.31
CA ASP A 331 -8.03 9.99 14.17
C ASP A 331 -8.33 11.45 14.55
N ASN A 332 -7.45 12.02 15.35
CA ASN A 332 -7.62 13.32 15.98
C ASN A 332 -6.41 14.26 15.81
N ILE A 333 -5.49 13.92 14.90
CA ILE A 333 -4.31 14.74 14.57
C ILE A 333 -4.60 15.43 13.24
N PRO A 334 -4.96 16.73 13.23
CA PRO A 334 -5.24 17.43 11.99
C PRO A 334 -4.03 17.44 11.04
N ALA A 335 -4.28 17.45 9.74
CA ALA A 335 -3.24 17.50 8.73
C ALA A 335 -3.61 18.47 7.61
N ILE A 336 -2.61 19.16 7.07
CA ILE A 336 -2.77 19.94 5.83
C ILE A 336 -2.58 18.97 4.66
N PHE A 337 -3.56 18.94 3.77
CA PHE A 337 -3.52 18.16 2.54
C PHE A 337 -3.27 19.05 1.33
N TYR A 338 -2.29 18.65 0.53
CA TYR A 338 -1.95 19.29 -0.74
C TYR A 338 -2.35 18.34 -1.87
N GLY A 339 -3.52 18.58 -2.44
CA GLY A 339 -4.04 17.80 -3.56
C GLY A 339 -3.60 18.35 -4.91
N VAL A 340 -3.81 17.55 -5.94
CA VAL A 340 -3.77 18.00 -7.34
C VAL A 340 -5.03 17.56 -8.06
N ASP A 341 -5.51 18.34 -9.01
CA ASP A 341 -6.66 17.98 -9.84
C ASP A 341 -6.30 16.87 -10.87
N PRO A 342 -7.26 16.33 -11.64
CA PRO A 342 -6.98 15.36 -12.69
C PRO A 342 -6.04 15.86 -13.80
N ALA A 343 -5.87 17.17 -13.95
CA ALA A 343 -4.90 17.79 -14.86
C ALA A 343 -3.51 18.02 -14.20
N ASN A 344 -3.31 17.48 -12.98
CA ASN A 344 -2.10 17.58 -12.18
C ASN A 344 -1.75 19.02 -11.74
N MET A 345 -2.76 19.90 -11.66
CA MET A 345 -2.63 21.25 -11.16
C MET A 345 -2.84 21.28 -9.63
N PRO A 346 -2.02 22.03 -8.86
CA PRO A 346 -2.19 22.14 -7.42
C PRO A 346 -3.58 22.64 -7.03
N LEU A 347 -4.20 21.96 -6.06
CA LEU A 347 -5.43 22.41 -5.41
C LEU A 347 -5.09 23.30 -4.20
N GLU A 348 -6.05 24.12 -3.78
CA GLU A 348 -5.92 24.90 -2.55
C GLU A 348 -5.68 23.98 -1.33
N PRO A 349 -4.72 24.31 -0.45
CA PRO A 349 -4.45 23.48 0.72
C PRO A 349 -5.67 23.36 1.63
N ARG A 350 -5.99 22.13 2.04
CA ARG A 350 -7.13 21.84 2.93
C ARG A 350 -6.65 21.39 4.30
N ILE A 351 -7.31 21.85 5.35
CA ILE A 351 -7.14 21.29 6.69
C ILE A 351 -8.12 20.12 6.84
N LEU A 352 -7.56 18.91 6.95
CA LEU A 352 -8.30 17.72 7.35
C LEU A 352 -8.31 17.65 8.87
N LYS A 353 -9.49 17.61 9.47
CA LYS A 353 -9.68 17.50 10.93
C LYS A 353 -9.55 16.07 11.41
N LYS A 354 -9.94 15.13 10.55
CA LYS A 354 -9.92 13.67 10.75
C LYS A 354 -9.24 13.05 9.53
N PRO A 355 -7.90 13.22 9.39
CA PRO A 355 -7.25 12.93 8.13
C PRO A 355 -7.41 11.48 7.66
N LEU A 356 -7.54 10.51 8.56
CA LEU A 356 -7.80 9.13 8.14
C LEU A 356 -9.20 9.00 7.57
N HIS A 357 -10.25 9.42 8.28
CA HIS A 357 -11.63 9.29 7.81
C HIS A 357 -11.86 10.07 6.52
N GLU A 358 -11.29 11.27 6.41
CA GLU A 358 -11.41 12.09 5.20
C GLU A 358 -10.62 11.49 4.02
N LYS A 359 -9.35 11.09 4.21
CA LYS A 359 -8.52 10.53 3.12
C LYS A 359 -8.96 9.14 2.69
N TRP A 360 -9.42 8.31 3.62
CA TRP A 360 -9.84 6.95 3.35
C TRP A 360 -11.32 6.85 2.99
N ASP A 361 -12.02 7.97 2.94
CA ASP A 361 -13.41 8.05 2.54
C ASP A 361 -14.36 7.25 3.47
N VAL A 362 -14.10 7.34 4.78
CA VAL A 362 -14.84 6.63 5.81
C VAL A 362 -15.96 7.51 6.35
N SER A 363 -17.18 6.99 6.31
CA SER A 363 -18.36 7.61 6.93
C SER A 363 -18.20 7.66 8.44
N GLU A 364 -18.37 8.85 9.02
CA GLU A 364 -18.37 9.04 10.47
C GLU A 364 -19.51 8.31 11.16
N GLU A 365 -20.62 7.99 10.48
CA GLU A 365 -21.80 7.37 11.07
C GLU A 365 -21.84 5.85 10.84
N GLU A 366 -21.48 5.42 9.63
CA GLU A 366 -21.63 4.03 9.19
C GLU A 366 -20.31 3.25 9.30
N GLY A 367 -19.18 3.96 9.36
CA GLY A 367 -17.85 3.36 9.37
C GLY A 367 -17.52 2.59 8.09
N ALA A 368 -16.35 1.96 8.10
CA ALA A 368 -15.86 1.13 7.00
C ALA A 368 -14.85 0.08 7.48
N VAL A 369 -14.58 -0.90 6.62
CA VAL A 369 -13.48 -1.84 6.78
C VAL A 369 -12.47 -1.63 5.66
N VAL A 370 -11.20 -1.50 6.02
CA VAL A 370 -10.08 -1.58 5.08
C VAL A 370 -9.31 -2.86 5.36
N VAL A 371 -9.21 -3.74 4.36
CA VAL A 371 -8.39 -4.94 4.44
C VAL A 371 -7.05 -4.67 3.78
N LEU A 372 -5.97 -4.81 4.54
CA LEU A 372 -4.60 -4.68 4.10
C LEU A 372 -3.97 -6.08 3.96
N ARG A 373 -3.39 -6.33 2.79
CA ARG A 373 -2.62 -7.54 2.51
C ARG A 373 -1.30 -7.56 3.30
N PRO A 374 -0.69 -8.74 3.49
CA PRO A 374 0.62 -8.84 4.14
C PRO A 374 1.72 -8.00 3.48
N ASP A 375 1.63 -7.78 2.16
CA ASP A 375 2.57 -6.94 1.38
C ASP A 375 2.29 -5.43 1.44
N GLY A 376 1.34 -4.99 2.28
CA GLY A 376 1.03 -3.58 2.51
C GLY A 376 0.18 -2.92 1.43
N HIS A 377 -0.44 -3.69 0.52
CA HIS A 377 -1.43 -3.18 -0.43
C HIS A 377 -2.85 -3.36 0.09
N VAL A 378 -3.72 -2.40 -0.20
CA VAL A 378 -5.15 -2.47 0.13
C VAL A 378 -5.78 -3.58 -0.70
N GLY A 379 -6.24 -4.64 -0.05
CA GLY A 379 -6.92 -5.75 -0.72
C GLY A 379 -8.41 -5.49 -0.93
N ALA A 380 -9.07 -4.86 0.04
CA ALA A 380 -10.48 -4.50 -0.08
C ALA A 380 -10.81 -3.25 0.73
N PHE A 381 -11.82 -2.52 0.28
CA PHE A 381 -12.43 -1.43 1.01
C PHE A 381 -13.94 -1.62 1.01
N VAL A 382 -14.52 -1.79 2.21
CA VAL A 382 -15.94 -2.06 2.41
C VAL A 382 -16.54 -0.89 3.17
N ARG A 383 -17.37 -0.10 2.49
CA ARG A 383 -18.14 0.99 3.11
C ARG A 383 -19.36 0.45 3.86
N ASN A 384 -20.00 1.31 4.63
CA ASN A 384 -21.28 1.05 5.29
C ASN A 384 -21.22 -0.16 6.23
N LEU A 385 -20.13 -0.28 7.00
CA LEU A 385 -19.88 -1.44 7.86
C LEU A 385 -21.02 -1.67 8.86
N LEU A 386 -21.52 -0.60 9.46
CA LEU A 386 -22.51 -0.65 10.53
C LEU A 386 -23.94 -0.34 10.04
N ASP A 387 -24.13 -0.10 8.73
CA ASP A 387 -25.32 0.53 8.15
C ASP A 387 -25.60 1.91 8.81
N ARG A 388 -26.69 2.61 8.46
CA ARG A 388 -27.02 3.90 9.11
C ARG A 388 -27.96 3.73 10.31
N ASP A 389 -29.11 3.09 10.07
CA ASP A 389 -30.19 3.04 11.05
C ASP A 389 -30.21 1.75 11.86
N ARG A 390 -29.94 0.61 11.21
CA ARG A 390 -29.97 -0.72 11.82
C ARG A 390 -28.89 -1.61 11.22
N TYR A 391 -28.13 -2.27 12.07
CA TYR A 391 -27.14 -3.25 11.63
C TYR A 391 -27.80 -4.41 10.88
N SER A 392 -27.36 -4.64 9.66
CA SER A 392 -27.78 -5.71 8.75
C SER A 392 -26.75 -6.83 8.66
N GLY A 393 -25.49 -6.56 9.03
CA GLY A 393 -24.38 -7.50 8.85
C GLY A 393 -23.84 -7.59 7.42
N SER A 394 -24.40 -6.83 6.48
CA SER A 394 -24.01 -6.87 5.06
C SER A 394 -22.56 -6.44 4.83
N GLY A 395 -22.12 -5.39 5.52
CA GLY A 395 -20.73 -4.90 5.47
C GLY A 395 -19.73 -5.99 5.90
N TRP A 396 -19.95 -6.61 7.07
CA TRP A 396 -19.07 -7.70 7.51
C TRP A 396 -19.13 -8.93 6.60
N SER A 397 -20.33 -9.28 6.10
CA SER A 397 -20.49 -10.39 5.15
C SER A 397 -19.68 -10.18 3.87
N SER A 398 -19.54 -8.94 3.40
CA SER A 398 -18.70 -8.59 2.25
C SER A 398 -17.20 -8.79 2.51
N VAL A 399 -16.76 -8.59 3.77
CA VAL A 399 -15.39 -8.88 4.21
C VAL A 399 -15.15 -10.39 4.21
N GLU A 400 -16.10 -11.17 4.74
CA GLU A 400 -16.01 -12.64 4.73
C GLU A 400 -16.02 -13.21 3.31
N GLU A 401 -16.88 -12.67 2.44
CA GLU A 401 -16.93 -13.00 1.02
C GLU A 401 -15.56 -12.75 0.37
N TYR A 402 -14.94 -11.58 0.60
CA TYR A 402 -13.61 -11.27 0.07
C TYR A 402 -12.58 -12.35 0.42
N PHE A 403 -12.51 -12.76 1.69
CA PHE A 403 -11.56 -13.78 2.13
C PHE A 403 -11.91 -15.18 1.63
N SER A 404 -13.20 -15.54 1.53
CA SER A 404 -13.65 -16.86 1.06
C SER A 404 -13.20 -17.19 -0.38
N ARG A 405 -12.95 -16.16 -1.18
CA ARG A 405 -12.46 -16.29 -2.56
C ARG A 405 -11.11 -17.03 -2.61
N PHE A 406 -10.26 -16.86 -1.61
CA PHE A 406 -8.88 -17.36 -1.66
C PHE A 406 -8.38 -18.09 -0.40
N LEU A 407 -8.96 -17.87 0.77
CA LEU A 407 -8.61 -18.64 1.96
C LEU A 407 -9.18 -20.06 1.87
N VAL A 408 -8.46 -21.01 2.47
CA VAL A 408 -8.91 -22.41 2.59
C VAL A 408 -9.68 -22.54 3.89
N LEU A 409 -11.01 -22.56 3.79
CA LEU A 409 -11.95 -22.58 4.93
C LEU A 409 -12.53 -23.97 5.24
N ASP A 410 -12.27 -24.94 4.38
CA ASP A 410 -12.70 -26.34 4.47
C ASP A 410 -11.52 -27.22 4.03
N ASP A 411 -11.36 -28.39 4.65
CA ASP A 411 -10.29 -29.35 4.34
C ASP A 411 -10.55 -30.17 3.06
#